data_AF-X1MZB9-F1
#
_entry.id   AF-X1MZB9-F1
#
_cell.length_a   1.000
_cell.length_b   1.000
_cell.length_c   1.000
_cell.angle_alpha   90.00
_cell.angle_beta   90.00
_cell.angle_gamma   90.00
#
_symmetry.space_group_name_H-M   'P 1'
#
loop_
_entity.id
_entity.type
_entity.pdbx_description
1 polymer ?
#
loop_
_entity_poly.entity_id
_entity_poly.type
_entity_poly.pdbx_seq_one_letter_code
_entity_poly.pdbx_strand_id
1 'polypeptide(L)'
;FASKIQKDPEEVACKGCRLENGCRHLGQPCETLKCIQDKELEFCFECEEFPCVKLQPAKEGADRYPHNFKLFNLCRMKAVGVEKWAEEEAKLIRQRYYLGKFIPGSGPILKR
;
A
#
# COMPACT_ATOMS: atom_id res chain seq x y z
N PHE A 1 -10.86 17.81 6.97
CA PHE A 1 -9.74 18.02 7.92
C PHE A 1 -9.17 19.43 7.75
N ALA A 2 -8.72 19.82 6.56
CA ALA A 2 -8.26 21.17 6.22
C ALA A 2 -9.14 22.30 6.81
N SER A 3 -10.44 22.25 6.53
CA SER A 3 -11.42 23.22 7.04
C SER A 3 -11.55 23.24 8.57
N LYS A 4 -11.32 22.09 9.24
CA LYS A 4 -11.37 22.01 10.71
C LYS A 4 -10.17 22.71 11.36
N ILE A 5 -9.06 22.85 10.65
CA ILE A 5 -7.84 23.50 11.14
C ILE A 5 -7.54 24.82 10.40
N GLN A 6 -8.51 25.35 9.65
CA GLN A 6 -8.41 26.61 8.90
C GLN A 6 -7.18 26.69 7.99
N LYS A 7 -6.83 25.58 7.33
CA LYS A 7 -5.76 25.51 6.32
C LYS A 7 -6.30 25.21 4.94
N ASP A 8 -5.54 25.58 3.92
CA ASP A 8 -5.84 25.22 2.55
C ASP A 8 -5.76 23.68 2.37
N PRO A 9 -6.67 23.05 1.61
CA PRO A 9 -6.61 21.62 1.32
C PRO A 9 -5.28 21.15 0.73
N GLU A 10 -4.64 21.93 -0.13
CA GLU A 10 -3.35 21.60 -0.74
C GLU A 10 -2.21 21.58 0.29
N GLU A 11 -2.24 22.50 1.26
CA GLU A 11 -1.25 22.54 2.35
C GLU A 11 -1.28 21.30 3.25
N VAL A 12 -2.42 20.61 3.31
CA VAL A 12 -2.61 19.44 4.18
C VAL A 12 -2.70 18.13 3.41
N ALA A 13 -2.65 18.18 2.08
CA ALA A 13 -2.73 17.02 1.22
C ALA A 13 -1.52 16.09 1.47
N CYS A 14 -1.80 14.80 1.61
CA CYS A 14 -0.75 13.78 1.66
C CYS A 14 -0.17 13.64 0.26
N LYS A 15 1.09 14.02 0.07
CA LYS A 15 1.83 13.84 -1.19
C LYS A 15 2.34 12.41 -1.37
N GLY A 16 2.17 11.58 -0.35
CA GLY A 16 2.58 10.18 -0.34
C GLY A 16 3.94 9.99 0.30
N CYS A 17 4.14 8.78 0.85
CA CYS A 17 5.25 8.51 1.76
C CYS A 17 6.65 8.67 1.11
N ARG A 18 6.74 8.53 -0.22
CA ARG A 18 8.02 8.69 -0.93
C ARG A 18 8.42 10.16 -1.07
N LEU A 19 7.45 11.03 -1.36
CA LEU A 19 7.68 12.48 -1.46
C LEU A 19 7.85 13.14 -0.09
N GLU A 20 7.25 12.55 0.95
CA GLU A 20 7.30 13.08 2.32
C GLU A 20 8.34 12.38 3.23
N ASN A 21 9.18 11.50 2.67
CA ASN A 21 10.17 10.69 3.41
C ASN A 21 9.59 9.94 4.63
N GLY A 22 8.38 9.41 4.49
CA GLY A 22 7.69 8.68 5.54
C GLY A 22 6.20 8.96 5.57
N CYS A 23 5.50 8.31 6.51
CA CYS A 23 4.09 8.55 6.75
C CYS A 23 3.91 9.38 8.01
N ARG A 24 3.28 10.55 7.89
CA ARG A 24 2.95 11.43 9.03
C ARG A 24 2.13 10.74 10.14
N HIS A 25 1.45 9.64 9.82
CA HIS A 25 0.63 8.88 10.77
C HIS A 25 1.38 7.74 11.47
N LEU A 26 2.59 7.38 11.01
CA LEU A 26 3.35 6.28 11.61
C LEU A 26 4.02 6.68 12.93
N GLY A 27 4.23 7.99 13.14
CA GLY A 27 4.81 8.56 14.37
C GLY A 27 6.28 8.20 14.64
N GLN A 28 6.89 7.42 13.76
CA GLN A 28 8.24 6.89 13.84
C GLN A 28 8.80 6.66 12.42
N PRO A 29 10.12 6.52 12.26
CA PRO A 29 10.72 6.17 10.98
C PRO A 29 10.15 4.88 10.38
N CYS A 30 10.02 4.83 9.06
CA CYS A 30 9.50 3.67 8.35
C CYS A 30 10.67 2.78 7.90
N GLU A 31 10.92 1.68 8.61
CA GLU A 31 11.97 0.72 8.28
C GLU A 31 11.82 0.10 6.88
N THR A 32 10.60 0.02 6.34
CA THR A 32 10.42 -0.46 4.96
C THR A 32 10.85 0.59 3.94
N LEU A 33 10.59 1.88 4.19
CA LEU A 33 11.02 2.96 3.29
C LEU A 33 12.55 3.09 3.32
N LYS A 34 13.14 3.07 4.52
CA LYS A 34 14.59 3.07 4.68
C LYS A 34 15.25 1.93 3.90
N CYS A 35 14.70 0.72 4.00
CA CYS A 35 15.22 -0.46 3.29
C CYS A 35 15.29 -0.28 1.76
N ILE A 36 14.28 0.32 1.11
CA ILE A 36 14.32 0.50 -0.36
C ILE A 36 15.27 1.64 -0.74
N GLN A 37 15.35 2.69 0.09
CA GLN A 37 16.27 3.81 -0.11
C GLN A 37 17.73 3.35 0.02
N ASP A 38 18.06 2.59 1.06
CA ASP A 38 19.40 2.03 1.28
C ASP A 38 19.84 1.08 0.16
N LYS A 39 18.88 0.45 -0.54
CA LYS A 39 19.11 -0.43 -1.69
C LYS A 39 19.04 0.30 -3.04
N GLU A 40 18.75 1.59 -3.06
CA GLU A 40 18.58 2.40 -4.27
C GLU A 40 17.53 1.83 -5.25
N LEU A 41 16.49 1.18 -4.72
CA LEU A 41 15.38 0.62 -5.50
C LEU A 41 14.16 1.52 -5.39
N GLU A 42 13.32 1.58 -6.42
CA GLU A 42 12.08 2.35 -6.33
C GLU A 42 10.97 1.50 -5.70
N PHE A 43 10.82 0.24 -6.08
CA PHE A 43 9.78 -0.64 -5.57
C PHE A 43 10.36 -1.89 -4.91
N CYS A 44 9.67 -2.36 -3.87
CA CYS A 44 10.11 -3.58 -3.20
C CYS A 44 10.15 -4.79 -4.15
N PHE A 45 9.36 -4.80 -5.23
CA PHE A 45 9.32 -5.90 -6.19
C PHE A 45 10.56 -6.03 -7.08
N GLU A 46 11.39 -4.99 -7.12
CA GLU A 46 12.67 -4.92 -7.84
C GLU A 46 13.79 -5.55 -7.02
N CYS A 47 13.58 -5.74 -5.71
CA CYS A 47 14.55 -6.38 -4.84
C CYS A 47 14.65 -7.87 -5.16
N GLU A 48 15.88 -8.39 -5.24
CA GLU A 48 16.14 -9.82 -5.48
C GLU A 48 15.54 -10.73 -4.40
N GLU A 49 15.44 -10.22 -3.17
CA GLU A 49 14.83 -10.92 -2.03
C GLU A 49 13.30 -10.84 -2.02
N PHE A 50 12.67 -10.22 -3.03
CA PHE A 50 11.22 -10.06 -3.06
C PHE A 50 10.51 -11.38 -3.40
N PRO A 51 9.48 -11.79 -2.62
CA PRO A 51 8.98 -11.15 -1.39
C PRO A 51 9.81 -11.51 -0.15
N CYS A 52 10.17 -10.51 0.66
CA CYS A 52 10.98 -10.71 1.86
C CYS A 52 10.15 -10.72 3.16
N VAL A 53 10.78 -11.10 4.27
CA VAL A 53 10.15 -11.21 5.61
C VAL A 53 9.48 -9.90 6.09
N LYS A 54 9.96 -8.73 5.66
CA LYS A 54 9.33 -7.44 6.00
C LYS A 54 7.93 -7.26 5.39
N LEU A 55 7.60 -8.05 4.37
CA LEU A 55 6.29 -8.05 3.71
C LEU A 55 5.44 -9.27 4.10
N GLN A 56 5.96 -10.13 4.99
CA GLN A 56 5.23 -11.31 5.43
C GLN A 56 3.98 -10.89 6.21
N PRO A 57 2.80 -11.41 5.85
CA PRO A 57 1.60 -11.09 6.59
C PRO A 57 1.57 -11.78 7.95
N ALA A 58 1.10 -11.04 8.95
CA ALA A 58 0.85 -11.54 10.29
C ALA A 58 -0.65 -11.48 10.61
N LYS A 59 -1.12 -12.43 11.42
CA LYS A 59 -2.49 -12.42 11.99
C LYS A 59 -2.67 -11.23 12.93
N GLU A 60 -1.64 -10.92 13.72
CA GLU A 60 -1.65 -9.79 14.63
C GLU A 60 -1.78 -8.47 13.85
N GLY A 61 -2.77 -7.66 14.23
CA GLY A 61 -3.05 -6.38 13.61
C GLY A 61 -3.67 -6.44 12.20
N ALA A 62 -4.05 -7.63 11.69
CA ALA A 62 -4.65 -7.77 10.35
C ALA A 62 -6.03 -7.08 10.20
N ASP A 63 -6.70 -6.82 11.31
CA ASP A 63 -7.93 -6.02 11.41
C ASP A 63 -7.69 -4.52 11.25
N ARG A 64 -6.48 -4.05 11.57
CA ARG A 64 -6.10 -2.63 11.54
C ARG A 64 -5.20 -2.27 10.36
N TYR A 65 -4.27 -3.16 10.02
CA TYR A 65 -3.21 -2.93 9.05
C TYR A 65 -3.39 -3.87 7.85
N PRO A 66 -3.54 -3.32 6.63
CA PRO A 66 -3.88 -4.13 5.46
C PRO A 66 -2.63 -4.82 4.87
N HIS A 67 -2.02 -5.75 5.61
CA HIS A 67 -0.74 -6.39 5.26
C HIS A 67 -0.77 -7.07 3.88
N ASN A 68 -1.78 -7.92 3.66
CA ASN A 68 -1.95 -8.66 2.40
C ASN A 68 -2.21 -7.74 1.20
N PHE A 69 -2.85 -6.59 1.44
CA PHE A 69 -3.12 -5.61 0.39
C PHE A 69 -1.83 -5.06 -0.21
N LYS A 70 -0.86 -4.68 0.62
CA LYS A 70 0.42 -4.11 0.16
C LYS A 70 1.17 -5.11 -0.72
N LEU A 71 1.36 -6.34 -0.24
CA LEU A 71 2.10 -7.36 -0.96
C LEU A 71 1.42 -7.71 -2.29
N PHE A 72 0.10 -7.87 -2.30
CA PHE A 72 -0.64 -8.17 -3.53
C PHE A 72 -0.46 -7.05 -4.58
N ASN A 73 -0.55 -5.77 -4.18
CA ASN A 73 -0.32 -4.66 -5.12
C ASN A 73 1.11 -4.66 -5.68
N LEU A 74 2.13 -4.95 -4.87
CA LEU A 74 3.51 -5.05 -5.35
C LEU A 74 3.67 -6.18 -6.39
N CYS A 75 3.03 -7.33 -6.17
CA CYS A 75 3.00 -8.41 -7.15
C CYS A 75 2.29 -8.01 -8.45
N ARG A 76 1.19 -7.24 -8.35
CA ARG A 76 0.46 -6.75 -9.53
C ARG A 76 1.29 -5.72 -10.30
N MET A 77 1.88 -4.74 -9.65
CA MET A 77 2.79 -3.78 -10.28
C MET A 77 3.93 -4.49 -11.02
N LYS A 78 4.56 -5.51 -10.40
CA LYS A 78 5.60 -6.32 -11.07
C LYS A 78 5.08 -7.03 -12.31
N ALA A 79 3.85 -7.54 -12.26
CA ALA A 79 3.28 -8.35 -13.32
C ALA A 79 2.75 -7.54 -14.51
N VAL A 80 2.19 -6.35 -14.27
CA VAL A 80 1.51 -5.56 -15.31
C VAL A 80 2.10 -4.18 -15.57
N GLY A 81 3.11 -3.77 -14.79
CA GLY A 81 3.64 -2.41 -14.78
C GLY A 81 2.90 -1.50 -13.78
N VAL A 82 3.60 -0.47 -13.31
CA VAL A 82 3.08 0.45 -12.28
C VAL A 82 1.95 1.31 -12.83
N GLU A 83 2.09 1.81 -14.05
CA GLU A 83 1.15 2.69 -14.74
C GLU A 83 -0.18 1.97 -14.95
N LYS A 84 -0.13 0.79 -15.59
CA LYS A 84 -1.32 -0.03 -15.83
C LYS A 84 -2.00 -0.43 -14.52
N TRP A 85 -1.22 -0.82 -13.52
CA TRP A 85 -1.77 -1.10 -12.20
C TRP A 85 -2.50 0.13 -11.62
N ALA A 86 -1.91 1.32 -11.72
CA ALA A 86 -2.46 2.54 -11.15
C ALA A 86 -3.79 2.94 -11.83
N GLU A 87 -3.85 2.84 -13.16
CA GLU A 87 -5.00 3.24 -13.96
C GLU A 87 -6.15 2.22 -13.87
N GLU A 88 -5.85 0.92 -13.93
CA GLU A 88 -6.87 -0.11 -14.12
C GLU A 88 -7.19 -0.93 -12.86
N GLU A 89 -6.19 -1.19 -12.01
CA GLU A 89 -6.31 -2.22 -10.96
C GLU A 89 -6.41 -1.64 -9.54
N ALA A 90 -5.67 -0.57 -9.22
CA ALA A 90 -5.48 -0.07 -7.87
C ALA A 90 -6.81 0.19 -7.13
N LYS A 91 -7.75 0.85 -7.81
CA LYS A 91 -9.08 1.14 -7.26
C LYS A 91 -9.88 -0.13 -6.99
N LEU A 92 -9.89 -1.06 -7.94
CA LEU A 92 -10.67 -2.29 -7.84
C LEU A 92 -10.11 -3.24 -6.79
N ILE A 93 -8.78 -3.39 -6.72
CA ILE A 93 -8.10 -4.18 -5.69
C ILE A 93 -8.45 -3.60 -4.31
N ARG A 94 -8.40 -2.28 -4.15
CA ARG A 94 -8.78 -1.62 -2.89
C ARG A 94 -10.23 -1.88 -2.51
N GLN A 95 -11.16 -1.74 -3.46
CA GLN A 95 -12.57 -2.03 -3.22
C GLN A 95 -12.77 -3.49 -2.80
N ARG A 96 -12.17 -4.44 -3.52
CA ARG A 96 -12.23 -5.87 -3.17
C ARG A 96 -11.70 -6.13 -1.77
N TYR A 97 -10.58 -5.52 -1.42
CA TYR A 97 -9.95 -5.70 -0.11
C TYR A 97 -10.85 -5.25 1.05
N TYR A 98 -11.48 -4.07 0.95
CA TYR A 98 -12.25 -3.49 2.05
C TYR A 98 -13.75 -3.83 2.03
N LEU A 99 -14.33 -4.07 0.86
CA LEU A 99 -15.78 -4.24 0.68
C LEU A 99 -16.16 -5.64 0.20
N GLY A 100 -15.20 -6.44 -0.27
CA GLY A 100 -15.45 -7.76 -0.81
C GLY A 100 -15.76 -8.77 0.29
N LYS A 101 -16.74 -9.64 0.05
CA LYS A 101 -16.96 -10.82 0.88
C LYS A 101 -15.95 -11.88 0.48
N PHE A 102 -15.06 -12.26 1.38
CA PHE A 102 -14.14 -13.36 1.14
C PHE A 102 -14.88 -14.68 1.02
N ILE A 103 -14.69 -15.37 -0.10
CA ILE A 103 -15.17 -16.73 -0.33
C ILE A 103 -13.93 -17.62 -0.50
N PRO A 104 -13.73 -18.65 0.34
CA PRO A 104 -12.62 -19.58 0.20
C PRO A 104 -12.50 -20.11 -1.23
N GLY A 105 -11.31 -19.99 -1.83
CA GLY A 105 -11.05 -20.41 -3.22
C GLY A 105 -11.50 -19.45 -4.32
N SER A 106 -12.35 -18.46 -4.02
CA SER A 106 -12.80 -17.44 -4.99
C SER A 106 -12.32 -16.02 -4.68
N GLY A 107 -11.72 -15.81 -3.51
CA GLY A 107 -11.23 -14.51 -3.09
C GLY A 107 -12.35 -13.54 -2.71
N PRO A 108 -12.02 -12.24 -2.58
CA PRO A 108 -12.99 -11.20 -2.22
C PRO A 108 -13.91 -10.83 -3.39
N ILE A 109 -15.20 -11.12 -3.25
CA ILE A 109 -16.23 -10.78 -4.24
C ILE A 109 -16.99 -9.52 -3.81
N LEU A 110 -17.00 -8.51 -4.67
CA LEU A 110 -17.87 -7.34 -4.49
C LEU A 110 -19.31 -7.77 -4.73
N LYS A 111 -20.19 -7.50 -3.76
CA LYS A 111 -21.63 -7.60 -4.01
C LYS A 111 -21.99 -6.57 -5.09
N ARG A 112 -22.71 -7.02 -6.11
CA ARG A 112 -23.32 -6.14 -7.11
C ARG A 112 -24.45 -5.35 -6.46
#